data_AF-A0A3B1JF70-F1
#
_entry.id   AF-A0A3B1JF70-F1
#
_cell.length_a   1.000
_cell.length_b   1.000
_cell.length_c   1.000
_cell.angle_alpha   90.00
_cell.angle_beta   90.00
_cell.angle_gamma   90.00
#
_symmetry.space_group_name_H-M   'P 1'
#
loop_
_entity.id
_entity.type
_entity.pdbx_description
1 polymer ?
#
loop_
_entity_poly.entity_id
_entity_poly.type
_entity_poly.pdbx_seq_one_letter_code
_entity_poly.pdbx_strand_id
1 'polypeptide(L)'
;MGRSRHSKLVKAQPMISSKRIKEDLQLTVSTGTIRSRLGEINLPARSPRKVPLLNKRHVQKRLEFAKEHIEWPEKKWRNILWTDETFNYSFNYFHRSITLQCLAINKKVSTWI
;
A
#
# COMPACT_ATOMS: atom_id res chain seq x y z
N MET A 1 22.35 16.23 10.67
CA MET A 1 22.17 14.82 11.06
C MET A 1 22.62 13.92 9.90
N GLY A 2 23.67 13.13 10.11
CA GLY A 2 24.54 12.60 9.06
C GLY A 2 23.88 11.62 8.09
N ARG A 3 23.98 11.89 6.77
CA ARG A 3 23.55 10.98 5.70
C ARG A 3 24.57 9.83 5.54
N SER A 4 24.53 8.87 6.44
CA SER A 4 25.42 7.70 6.40
C SER A 4 25.12 6.79 5.20
N ARG A 5 26.13 6.09 4.68
CA ARG A 5 26.08 5.29 3.44
C ARG A 5 24.94 4.26 3.44
N HIS A 6 24.76 3.55 4.55
CA HIS A 6 23.67 2.58 4.73
C HIS A 6 22.26 3.17 4.59
N SER A 7 22.02 4.38 5.10
CA SER A 7 20.72 5.06 4.96
C SER A 7 20.41 5.46 3.51
N LYS A 8 21.43 5.80 2.70
CA LYS A 8 21.24 6.12 1.28
C LYS A 8 20.88 4.86 0.48
N LEU A 9 21.56 3.75 0.77
CA LEU A 9 21.34 2.47 0.12
C LEU A 9 19.91 1.95 0.36
N VAL A 10 19.44 1.95 1.61
CA VAL A 10 18.08 1.49 1.96
C VAL A 10 17.00 2.37 1.32
N LYS A 11 17.23 3.68 1.19
CA LYS A 11 16.27 4.58 0.53
C LYS A 11 16.19 4.34 -0.97
N ALA A 12 17.30 4.02 -1.63
CA ALA A 12 17.31 3.68 -3.05
C ALA A 12 16.68 2.31 -3.30
N GLN A 13 16.88 1.35 -2.39
CA GLN A 13 16.40 -0.02 -2.51
C GLN A 13 15.71 -0.45 -1.20
N PRO A 14 14.41 -0.18 -1.03
CA PRO A 14 13.71 -0.41 0.25
C PRO A 14 13.56 -1.88 0.64
N MET A 15 13.76 -2.80 -0.30
CA MET A 15 13.66 -4.25 -0.09
C MET A 15 15.00 -4.93 0.16
N ILE A 16 16.10 -4.17 0.29
CA ILE A 16 17.43 -4.73 0.52
C ILE A 16 17.54 -5.38 1.91
N SER A 17 18.14 -6.58 1.98
CA SER A 17 18.32 -7.29 3.24
C SER A 17 19.49 -6.72 4.05
N SER A 18 19.43 -6.82 5.38
CA SER A 18 20.54 -6.40 6.26
C SER A 18 21.85 -7.13 5.99
N LYS A 19 21.79 -8.38 5.48
CA LYS A 19 22.97 -9.14 5.05
C LYS A 19 23.58 -8.52 3.80
N ARG A 20 22.75 -8.15 2.83
CA ARG A 20 23.21 -7.51 1.60
C ARG A 20 23.81 -6.12 1.86
N ILE A 21 23.21 -5.34 2.76
CA ILE A 21 23.77 -4.05 3.21
C ILE A 21 25.19 -4.24 3.79
N LYS A 22 25.41 -5.32 4.55
CA LYS A 22 26.71 -5.64 5.13
C LYS A 22 27.76 -5.93 4.05
N GLU A 23 27.38 -6.73 3.05
CA GLU A 23 28.23 -7.11 1.91
C GLU A 23 28.57 -5.90 1.02
N ASP A 24 27.55 -5.14 0.60
CA ASP A 24 27.71 -4.01 -0.32
C ASP A 24 28.55 -2.86 0.27
N LEU A 25 28.49 -2.69 1.60
CA LEU A 25 29.26 -1.66 2.32
C LEU A 25 30.52 -2.21 3.00
N GLN A 26 30.81 -3.51 2.82
CA GLN A 26 31.95 -4.20 3.43
C GLN A 26 32.09 -3.92 4.94
N LEU A 27 30.96 -3.93 5.66
CA LEU A 27 30.94 -3.60 7.09
C LEU A 27 31.32 -4.83 7.93
N THR A 28 32.22 -4.65 8.90
CA THR A 28 32.60 -5.72 9.86
C THR A 28 31.52 -5.98 10.92
N VAL A 29 30.46 -5.16 10.97
CA VAL A 29 29.44 -5.25 12.02
C VAL A 29 28.49 -6.44 11.86
N SER A 30 27.79 -6.78 12.95
CA SER A 30 26.71 -7.77 12.90
C SER A 30 25.50 -7.22 12.13
N THR A 31 24.71 -8.12 11.54
CA THR A 31 23.44 -7.74 10.89
C THR A 31 22.42 -7.18 11.88
N GLY A 32 22.48 -7.58 13.15
CA GLY A 32 21.64 -7.05 14.23
C GLY A 32 21.93 -5.57 14.47
N THR A 33 23.21 -5.18 14.56
CA THR A 33 23.62 -3.78 14.70
C THR A 33 23.11 -2.92 13.55
N ILE A 34 23.17 -3.42 12.31
CA ILE A 34 22.64 -2.70 11.14
C ILE A 34 21.14 -2.45 11.31
N ARG A 35 20.36 -3.46 11.73
CA ARG A 35 18.92 -3.32 11.94
C ARG A 35 18.59 -2.32 13.04
N SER A 36 19.30 -2.35 14.17
CA SER A 36 19.09 -1.40 15.27
C SER A 36 19.34 0.04 14.82
N ARG A 37 20.45 0.28 14.12
CA ARG A 37 20.81 1.62 13.61
C ARG A 37 19.83 2.11 12.55
N LEU A 38 19.30 1.22 11.71
CA LEU A 38 18.22 1.55 10.78
C LEU A 38 16.91 1.90 11.51
N GLY A 39 16.61 1.21 12.61
CA GLY A 39 15.47 1.52 13.48
C GLY A 39 15.58 2.90 14.14
N GLU A 40 16.75 3.26 14.67
CA GLU A 40 17.02 4.58 15.26
C GLU A 40 16.77 5.74 14.28
N ILE A 41 17.03 5.52 12.98
CA ILE A 41 16.79 6.52 11.92
C ILE A 41 15.41 6.41 11.26
N ASN A 42 14.47 5.69 11.88
CA ASN A 42 13.10 5.47 11.39
C ASN A 42 13.01 4.80 10.01
N LEU A 43 13.93 3.88 9.71
CA LEU A 43 13.91 3.02 8.52
C LEU A 43 13.72 1.54 8.90
N PRO A 44 12.56 1.16 9.46
CA PRO A 44 12.28 -0.24 9.80
C PRO A 44 12.10 -1.09 8.54
N ALA A 45 12.28 -2.40 8.69
CA ALA A 45 11.93 -3.35 7.63
C ALA A 45 10.44 -3.28 7.28
N ARG A 46 10.10 -3.40 5.99
CA ARG A 46 8.72 -3.40 5.49
C ARG A 46 8.45 -4.66 4.66
N SER A 47 7.23 -5.17 4.77
CA SER A 47 6.73 -6.25 3.91
C SER A 47 5.92 -5.64 2.76
N PRO A 48 6.09 -6.10 1.51
CA PRO A 48 5.32 -5.61 0.39
C PRO A 48 3.84 -6.02 0.54
N ARG A 49 2.93 -5.13 0.14
CA ARG A 49 1.50 -5.42 0.16
C ARG A 49 1.17 -6.44 -0.94
N LYS A 50 0.46 -7.52 -0.59
CA LYS A 50 -0.10 -8.46 -1.57
C LYS A 50 -1.21 -7.74 -2.34
N VAL A 51 -0.98 -7.48 -3.63
CA VAL A 51 -1.95 -6.83 -4.53
C VAL A 51 -2.17 -7.72 -5.75
N PRO A 52 -3.39 -7.75 -6.32
CA PRO A 52 -3.62 -8.45 -7.57
C PRO A 52 -2.78 -7.82 -8.67
N LEU A 53 -2.23 -8.64 -9.56
CA LEU A 53 -1.47 -8.16 -10.70
C LEU A 53 -2.43 -7.45 -11.67
N LEU A 54 -2.17 -6.17 -11.92
CA LEU A 54 -2.96 -5.36 -12.84
C LEU A 54 -2.25 -5.24 -14.18
N ASN A 55 -2.96 -5.59 -15.24
CA ASN A 55 -2.52 -5.30 -16.60
C ASN A 55 -2.65 -3.79 -16.88
N LYS A 56 -1.82 -3.26 -17.78
CA LYS A 56 -1.87 -1.83 -18.20
C LYS A 56 -3.28 -1.38 -18.59
N ARG A 57 -4.04 -2.24 -19.28
CA ARG A 57 -5.45 -2.00 -19.64
C ARG A 57 -6.35 -1.80 -18.42
N HIS A 58 -6.16 -2.58 -17.36
CA HIS A 58 -6.96 -2.45 -16.13
C HIS A 58 -6.64 -1.16 -15.39
N VAL A 59 -5.35 -0.79 -15.34
CA VAL A 59 -4.90 0.48 -14.74
C VAL A 59 -5.54 1.66 -15.47
N GLN A 60 -5.47 1.67 -16.81
CA GLN A 60 -6.05 2.75 -17.62
C GLN A 60 -7.55 2.92 -17.39
N LYS A 61 -8.32 1.82 -17.50
CA LYS A 61 -9.78 1.86 -17.27
C LYS A 61 -10.14 2.33 -15.87
N ARG A 62 -9.38 1.92 -14.85
CA ARG A 62 -9.60 2.36 -13.46
C ARG A 62 -9.30 3.84 -13.29
N LEU A 63 -8.24 4.33 -13.93
CA LEU A 63 -7.87 5.74 -13.88
C LEU A 63 -8.89 6.63 -14.58
N GLU A 64 -9.39 6.21 -15.75
CA GLU A 64 -10.47 6.90 -16.48
C GLU A 64 -11.74 6.96 -15.64
N PHE A 65 -12.15 5.81 -15.08
CA PHE A 65 -13.30 5.75 -14.18
C PHE A 65 -13.14 6.70 -12.98
N ALA A 66 -11.97 6.69 -12.32
CA ALA A 66 -11.71 7.58 -11.19
C ALA A 66 -11.79 9.06 -11.57
N LYS A 67 -11.29 9.45 -12.75
CA LYS A 67 -11.34 10.84 -13.25
C LYS A 67 -12.77 11.28 -13.54
N GLU A 68 -13.55 10.45 -14.22
CA GLU A 68 -14.94 10.74 -14.58
C GLU A 68 -15.87 10.86 -13.36
N HIS A 69 -15.53 10.19 -12.27
CA HIS A 69 -16.39 10.02 -11.11
C HIS A 69 -15.90 10.80 -9.87
N ILE A 70 -14.81 11.58 -9.98
CA ILE A 70 -14.24 12.32 -8.84
C ILE A 70 -15.20 13.36 -8.26
N GLU A 71 -16.02 13.97 -9.10
CA GLU A 71 -16.99 15.01 -8.73
C GLU A 71 -18.38 14.45 -8.38
N TRP A 72 -18.55 13.13 -8.33
CA TRP A 72 -19.86 12.56 -8.05
C TRP A 72 -20.31 12.87 -6.62
N PRO A 73 -21.54 13.42 -6.45
CA PRO A 73 -22.06 13.72 -5.13
C PRO A 73 -22.35 12.41 -4.38
N GLU A 74 -22.20 12.44 -3.05
CA GLU A 74 -22.38 11.27 -2.18
C GLU A 74 -23.75 10.58 -2.36
N LYS A 75 -24.80 11.34 -2.65
CA LYS A 75 -26.15 10.81 -2.94
C LYS A 75 -26.14 9.88 -4.16
N LYS A 76 -25.31 10.16 -5.17
CA LYS A 76 -25.17 9.32 -6.37
C LYS A 76 -24.47 8.01 -6.01
N TRP A 77 -23.42 8.05 -5.18
CA TRP A 77 -22.73 6.85 -4.70
C TRP A 77 -23.65 5.91 -3.90
N ARG A 78 -24.53 6.46 -3.06
CA ARG A 78 -25.50 5.68 -2.26
C ARG A 78 -26.57 4.99 -3.10
N ASN A 79 -26.87 5.51 -4.29
CA ASN A 79 -27.89 4.96 -5.17
C ASN A 79 -27.34 3.86 -6.10
N ILE A 80 -26.03 3.64 -6.14
CA ILE A 80 -25.42 2.58 -6.96
C ILE A 80 -25.51 1.27 -6.18
N LEU A 81 -26.24 0.31 -6.73
CA LEU A 81 -26.23 -1.06 -6.22
C LEU A 81 -24.97 -1.76 -6.72
N TRP A 82 -24.08 -2.10 -5.80
CA TRP A 82 -22.87 -2.87 -6.10
C TRP A 82 -23.19 -4.36 -5.96
N THR A 83 -23.33 -5.06 -7.08
CA THR A 83 -23.39 -6.52 -7.10
C THR A 83 -21.96 -7.05 -7.14
N ASP A 84 -21.33 -7.16 -5.97
CA ASP A 84 -20.07 -7.87 -5.83
C ASP A 84 -20.39 -9.32 -5.45
N GLU A 85 -20.26 -10.24 -6.41
CA GLU A 85 -20.32 -11.68 -6.13
C GLU A 85 -19.06 -12.12 -5.41
N THR A 86 -18.90 -11.68 -4.16
CA THR A 86 -17.98 -12.33 -3.24
C THR A 86 -18.73 -13.49 -2.60
N PHE A 87 -18.22 -14.71 -2.79
CA PHE A 87 -18.68 -15.94 -2.15
C PHE A 87 -18.59 -15.77 -0.61
N ASN A 88 -19.60 -15.14 -0.01
CA ASN A 88 -19.70 -14.94 1.43
C ASN A 88 -20.67 -15.97 1.99
N TYR A 89 -20.13 -16.96 2.68
CA TYR A 89 -20.86 -17.62 3.75
C TYR A 89 -21.20 -16.56 4.80
N SER A 90 -22.50 -16.44 5.12
CA SER A 90 -23.08 -15.71 6.25
C SER A 90 -23.66 -14.31 5.95
N PHE A 91 -24.98 -14.34 5.74
CA PHE A 91 -25.99 -13.32 6.02
C PHE A 91 -25.72 -12.44 7.27
N ASN A 92 -26.19 -11.18 7.22
CA ASN A 92 -26.44 -10.22 8.34
C ASN A 92 -25.53 -8.99 8.54
N TYR A 93 -25.22 -8.20 7.50
CA TYR A 93 -24.67 -6.84 7.71
C TYR A 93 -25.21 -5.77 6.75
N PHE A 94 -26.47 -5.86 6.32
CA PHE A 94 -26.97 -5.04 5.21
C PHE A 94 -27.21 -3.55 5.53
N HIS A 95 -27.29 -3.11 6.80
CA HIS A 95 -27.71 -1.72 7.10
C HIS A 95 -26.68 -0.80 7.80
N ARG A 96 -25.51 -1.33 8.19
CA ARG A 96 -24.42 -0.53 8.80
C ARG A 96 -23.20 -0.33 7.87
N SER A 97 -23.21 -0.95 6.69
CA SER A 97 -22.06 -1.02 5.78
C SER A 97 -21.89 0.23 4.89
N ILE A 98 -22.97 0.95 4.58
CA ILE A 98 -22.94 1.96 3.51
C ILE A 98 -22.10 3.21 3.88
N THR A 99 -22.16 3.67 5.13
CA THR A 99 -21.37 4.84 5.58
C THR A 99 -19.87 4.54 5.65
N LEU A 100 -19.49 3.31 6.02
CA LEU A 100 -18.09 2.86 5.99
C LEU A 100 -17.59 2.63 4.56
N GLN A 101 -18.47 2.28 3.62
CA GLN A 101 -18.12 2.05 2.22
C GLN A 101 -17.74 3.35 1.48
N CYS A 102 -18.36 4.49 1.78
CA CYS A 102 -18.02 5.78 1.15
C CYS A 102 -16.62 6.28 1.56
N LEU A 103 -16.25 6.17 2.83
CA LEU A 103 -14.89 6.45 3.32
C LEU A 103 -13.89 5.41 2.81
N ALA A 104 -14.31 4.15 2.70
CA ALA A 104 -13.50 3.09 2.14
C ALA A 104 -13.28 3.25 0.64
N ILE A 105 -14.19 3.83 -0.16
CA ILE A 105 -13.95 4.11 -1.59
C ILE A 105 -12.93 5.23 -1.75
N ASN A 106 -13.00 6.32 -0.97
CA ASN A 106 -11.97 7.36 -1.02
C ASN A 106 -10.58 6.86 -0.59
N LYS A 107 -10.50 5.95 0.40
CA LYS A 107 -9.24 5.27 0.76
C LYS A 107 -8.86 4.14 -0.19
N LYS A 108 -9.82 3.43 -0.79
CA LYS A 108 -9.60 2.32 -1.73
C LYS A 108 -9.14 2.84 -3.08
N VAL A 109 -9.77 3.85 -3.68
CA VAL A 109 -9.34 4.40 -4.98
C VAL A 109 -7.87 4.83 -4.93
N SER A 110 -7.38 5.36 -3.80
CA SER A 110 -5.94 5.64 -3.56
C SER A 110 -5.05 4.42 -3.32
N THR A 111 -5.59 3.26 -2.95
CA THR A 111 -4.84 2.00 -2.75
C THR A 111 -5.01 0.99 -3.88
N TRP A 112 -5.84 1.30 -4.88
CA TRP A 112 -6.17 0.46 -6.05
C TRP A 112 -5.64 1.04 -7.39
N ILE A 113 -4.98 2.21 -7.33
CA ILE A 113 -4.01 2.75 -8.29
C ILE A 113 -2.62 2.37 -7.76
#